data_AF-A0A9D9SYV6-F1
#
_entry.id   AF-A0A9D9SYV6-F1
#
_cell.length_a   1.000
_cell.length_b   1.000
_cell.length_c   1.000
_cell.angle_alpha   90.00
_cell.angle_beta   90.00
_cell.angle_gamma   90.00
#
_symmetry.space_group_name_H-M   'P 1'
#
loop_
_entity.id
_entity.type
_entity.pdbx_description
1 polymer ?
#
loop_
_entity_poly.entity_id
_entity_poly.type
_entity_poly.pdbx_seq_one_letter_code
_entity_poly.pdbx_strand_id
1 'polypeptide(L)'
;MIRTISLGHFSFPLTSLSGATIGQHTRHIIEFYACFIEGLSSGEINYDKRQRNMELETDFSVVLNTLNEIERQIEQLNDDGEIKLVANYTFEENHDCSFATSIYRELAYCLEHSIHHQALIKVGLIELSLADAVSADFGYAPATIRYLSNAIKQ
;
A
#
# COMPACT_ATOMS: atom_id res chain seq x y z
N MET A 1 -1.42 6.70 12.82
CA MET A 1 -1.04 7.62 11.73
C MET A 1 -2.18 8.53 11.28
N ILE A 2 -3.16 8.09 10.49
CA ILE A 2 -4.19 8.98 9.89
C ILE A 2 -4.94 9.81 10.95
N ARG A 3 -5.20 9.22 12.12
CA ARG A 3 -5.88 9.89 13.25
C ARG A 3 -4.97 10.76 14.11
N THR A 4 -3.65 10.75 13.88
CA THR A 4 -2.64 11.33 14.78
C THR A 4 -1.81 12.43 14.14
N ILE A 5 -1.64 12.44 12.82
CA ILE A 5 -0.91 13.51 12.11
C ILE A 5 -1.88 14.54 11.52
N SER A 6 -1.41 15.79 11.36
CA SER A 6 -2.19 16.83 10.70
C SER A 6 -2.21 16.63 9.18
N LEU A 7 -3.22 17.20 8.52
CA LEU A 7 -3.28 17.18 7.06
C LEU A 7 -2.07 17.90 6.43
N GLY A 8 -1.63 19.00 7.03
CA GLY A 8 -0.45 19.73 6.57
C GLY A 8 0.80 18.86 6.54
N HIS A 9 1.04 18.04 7.57
CA HIS A 9 2.15 17.08 7.57
C HIS A 9 1.96 15.94 6.57
N PHE A 10 0.72 15.46 6.42
CA PHE A 10 0.39 14.37 5.50
C PHE A 10 0.67 14.75 4.04
N SER A 11 0.36 15.98 3.64
CA SER A 11 0.56 16.49 2.29
C SER A 11 1.89 17.26 2.11
N PHE A 12 2.78 17.26 3.11
CA PHE A 12 4.05 17.98 3.02
C PHE A 12 5.09 17.18 2.23
N PRO A 13 5.75 17.78 1.21
CA PRO A 13 6.86 17.15 0.50
C PRO A 13 8.07 16.96 1.41
N LEU A 14 8.64 15.75 1.45
CA LEU A 14 9.76 15.41 2.33
C LEU A 14 11.02 15.08 1.53
N THR A 15 12.16 15.56 2.01
CA THR A 15 13.44 15.35 1.31
C THR A 15 13.86 13.89 1.37
N SER A 16 13.65 13.24 2.52
CA SER A 16 13.91 11.81 2.69
C SER A 16 13.07 10.89 1.79
N LEU A 17 11.97 11.42 1.24
CA LEU A 17 11.07 10.72 0.32
C LEU A 17 11.26 11.18 -1.13
N SER A 18 12.41 11.77 -1.46
CA SER A 18 12.68 12.30 -2.81
C SER A 18 11.64 13.32 -3.30
N GLY A 19 11.12 14.13 -2.37
CA GLY A 19 10.08 15.13 -2.64
C GLY A 19 8.66 14.58 -2.65
N ALA A 20 8.45 13.29 -2.41
CA ALA A 20 7.12 12.73 -2.21
C ALA A 20 6.54 13.07 -0.83
N THR A 21 5.24 12.90 -0.67
CA THR A 21 4.52 13.13 0.60
C THR A 21 4.11 11.80 1.26
N ILE A 22 3.81 11.83 2.55
CA ILE A 22 3.18 10.68 3.25
C ILE A 22 1.85 10.32 2.59
N GLY A 23 1.07 11.33 2.18
CA GLY A 23 -0.19 11.18 1.48
C GLY A 23 -0.05 10.45 0.15
N GLN A 24 0.98 10.77 -0.64
CA GLN A 24 1.24 10.10 -1.92
C GLN A 24 1.56 8.61 -1.75
N HIS A 25 2.35 8.25 -0.75
CA HIS A 25 2.61 6.84 -0.42
C HIS A 25 1.36 6.14 0.12
N THR A 26 0.58 6.81 0.97
CA THR A 26 -0.66 6.25 1.52
C THR A 26 -1.69 6.00 0.41
N ARG A 27 -1.92 6.98 -0.47
CA ARG A 27 -2.74 6.82 -1.67
C ARG A 27 -2.24 5.65 -2.51
N HIS A 28 -0.94 5.57 -2.78
CA HIS A 28 -0.39 4.52 -3.64
C HIS A 28 -0.64 3.11 -3.10
N ILE A 29 -0.54 2.91 -1.78
CA ILE A 29 -0.94 1.66 -1.12
C ILE A 29 -2.42 1.36 -1.37
N ILE A 30 -3.30 2.34 -1.12
CA ILE A 30 -4.75 2.18 -1.24
C ILE A 30 -5.17 1.88 -2.68
N GLU A 31 -4.58 2.56 -3.66
CA GLU A 31 -4.84 2.34 -5.08
C GLU A 31 -4.45 0.93 -5.55
N PHE A 32 -3.43 0.32 -4.93
CA PHE A 32 -3.05 -1.07 -5.24
C PHE A 32 -4.13 -2.04 -4.79
N TYR A 33 -4.61 -1.91 -3.55
CA TYR A 33 -5.71 -2.74 -3.06
C TYR A 33 -7.02 -2.49 -3.81
N ALA A 34 -7.33 -1.24 -4.15
CA ALA A 34 -8.50 -0.91 -4.95
C ALA A 34 -8.41 -1.57 -6.34
N CYS A 35 -7.27 -1.47 -7.01
CA CYS A 35 -7.03 -2.12 -8.30
C CYS A 35 -7.10 -3.65 -8.20
N PHE A 36 -6.58 -4.23 -7.13
CA PHE A 36 -6.71 -5.66 -6.85
C PHE A 36 -8.18 -6.08 -6.75
N ILE A 37 -8.98 -5.39 -5.93
CA ILE A 37 -10.42 -5.68 -5.74
C ILE A 37 -11.20 -5.51 -7.04
N GLU A 38 -10.95 -4.44 -7.79
CA GLU A 38 -11.56 -4.24 -9.12
C GLU A 38 -11.23 -5.41 -10.05
N GLY A 39 -9.96 -5.86 -10.03
CA GLY A 39 -9.47 -6.97 -10.83
C GLY A 39 -10.13 -8.31 -10.54
N LEU A 40 -10.58 -8.55 -9.30
CA LEU A 40 -11.32 -9.76 -8.94
C LEU A 40 -12.61 -9.92 -9.76
N SER A 41 -13.27 -8.80 -10.07
CA SER A 41 -14.52 -8.82 -10.84
C SER A 41 -14.28 -8.96 -12.35
N SER A 42 -13.17 -8.44 -12.86
CA SER A 42 -12.82 -8.47 -14.28
C SER A 42 -12.06 -9.75 -14.69
N GLY A 43 -11.46 -10.46 -13.72
CA GLY A 43 -10.54 -11.56 -13.97
C GLY A 43 -9.14 -11.10 -14.41
N GLU A 44 -8.85 -9.80 -14.31
CA GLU A 44 -7.58 -9.21 -14.73
C GLU A 44 -7.16 -8.07 -13.79
N ILE A 45 -5.94 -8.13 -13.26
CA ILE A 45 -5.32 -7.07 -12.46
C ILE A 45 -4.26 -6.36 -13.31
N ASN A 46 -4.26 -5.03 -13.27
CA ASN A 46 -3.24 -4.19 -13.92
C ASN A 46 -2.91 -2.96 -13.05
N TYR A 47 -1.89 -3.08 -12.22
CA TYR A 47 -1.48 -2.02 -11.29
C TYR A 47 -0.95 -0.76 -11.99
N ASP A 48 -0.46 -0.87 -13.23
CA ASP A 48 -0.01 0.28 -14.02
C ASP A 48 -1.19 1.17 -14.42
N LYS A 49 -2.37 0.57 -14.62
CA LYS A 49 -3.64 1.24 -14.95
C LYS A 49 -4.51 1.55 -13.73
N ARG A 50 -3.97 1.46 -12.52
CA ARG A 50 -4.71 1.83 -11.29
C ARG A 50 -5.27 3.25 -11.38
N GLN A 51 -6.49 3.43 -10.88
CA GLN A 51 -7.12 4.74 -10.83
C GLN A 51 -6.40 5.67 -9.86
N ARG A 52 -6.18 6.92 -10.28
CA ARG A 52 -5.52 7.92 -9.44
C ARG A 52 -6.52 8.78 -8.70
N ASN A 53 -6.71 8.54 -7.40
CA ASN A 53 -7.62 9.33 -6.58
C ASN A 53 -6.85 10.32 -5.70
N MET A 54 -6.86 11.60 -6.10
CA MET A 54 -6.15 12.68 -5.39
C MET A 54 -6.77 13.03 -4.03
N GLU A 55 -8.05 12.70 -3.81
CA GLU A 55 -8.71 12.96 -2.52
C GLU A 55 -8.07 12.13 -1.39
N LEU A 56 -7.47 10.97 -1.71
CA LEU A 56 -6.72 10.16 -0.75
C LEU A 56 -5.45 10.84 -0.21
N GLU A 57 -4.98 11.93 -0.83
CA GLU A 57 -3.87 12.72 -0.31
C GLU A 57 -4.32 13.89 0.57
N THR A 58 -5.61 14.25 0.53
CA THR A 58 -6.10 15.52 1.06
C THR A 58 -7.32 15.40 1.99
N ASP A 59 -7.97 14.23 2.05
CA ASP A 59 -9.12 13.99 2.92
C ASP A 59 -9.00 12.66 3.67
N PHE A 60 -8.78 12.75 4.99
CA PHE A 60 -8.71 11.56 5.86
C PHE A 60 -10.02 10.78 5.92
N SER A 61 -11.16 11.41 5.69
CA SER A 61 -12.45 10.72 5.63
C SER A 61 -12.50 9.79 4.42
N VAL A 62 -12.03 10.26 3.25
CA VAL A 62 -11.93 9.45 2.04
C VAL A 62 -10.97 8.28 2.27
N VAL A 63 -9.79 8.55 2.83
CA VAL A 63 -8.80 7.51 3.18
C VAL A 63 -9.41 6.42 4.07
N LEU A 64 -10.06 6.81 5.17
CA LEU A 64 -10.64 5.85 6.12
C LEU A 64 -11.81 5.07 5.50
N ASN A 65 -12.67 5.72 4.73
CA ASN A 65 -13.78 5.06 4.06
C ASN A 65 -13.29 4.04 3.03
N THR A 66 -12.28 4.38 2.23
CA THR A 66 -11.71 3.46 1.25
C THR A 66 -11.02 2.28 1.93
N LEU A 67 -10.28 2.50 3.03
CA LEU A 67 -9.66 1.41 3.78
C LEU A 67 -10.69 0.43 4.37
N ASN A 68 -11.77 0.95 4.95
CA ASN A 68 -12.84 0.10 5.49
C ASN A 68 -13.51 -0.73 4.39
N GLU A 69 -13.71 -0.16 3.19
CA GLU A 69 -14.28 -0.90 2.06
C GLU A 69 -13.31 -1.97 1.57
N ILE A 70 -12.02 -1.67 1.47
CA ILE A 70 -10.98 -2.64 1.11
C ILE A 70 -10.97 -3.81 2.10
N GLU A 71 -10.98 -3.52 3.41
CA GLU A 71 -11.02 -4.54 4.47
C GLU A 71 -12.24 -5.45 4.30
N ARG A 72 -13.43 -4.86 4.15
CA ARG A 72 -14.69 -5.58 3.95
C ARG A 72 -14.66 -6.50 2.72
N GLN A 73 -14.01 -6.09 1.63
CA GLN A 73 -13.90 -6.89 0.40
C GLN A 73 -12.89 -8.03 0.57
N ILE A 74 -11.77 -7.78 1.23
CA ILE A 74 -10.76 -8.81 1.53
C ILE A 74 -11.34 -9.89 2.47
N GLU A 75 -12.12 -9.50 3.47
CA GLU A 75 -12.79 -10.44 4.40
C GLU A 75 -13.79 -11.36 3.70
N GLN A 76 -14.31 -10.98 2.53
CA GLN A 76 -15.25 -11.78 1.74
C GLN A 76 -14.55 -12.77 0.81
N LEU A 77 -13.22 -12.71 0.67
CA LEU A 77 -12.46 -13.65 -0.14
C LEU A 77 -12.59 -15.05 0.44
N ASN A 78 -12.95 -16.01 -0.41
CA ASN A 78 -13.18 -17.40 -0.03
C ASN A 78 -12.59 -18.41 -1.02
N ASP A 79 -11.85 -17.94 -2.03
CA ASP A 79 -11.27 -18.74 -3.11
C ASP A 79 -9.91 -18.16 -3.55
N ASP A 80 -8.98 -19.04 -3.94
CA ASP A 80 -7.65 -18.69 -4.47
C ASP A 80 -7.58 -18.96 -5.99
N GLY A 81 -8.64 -18.53 -6.70
CA GLY A 81 -8.77 -18.74 -8.14
C GLY A 81 -7.61 -18.16 -8.94
N GLU A 82 -7.41 -18.74 -10.13
CA GLU A 82 -6.49 -18.18 -11.11
C GLU A 82 -7.01 -16.82 -11.60
N ILE A 83 -6.12 -15.85 -11.70
CA ILE A 83 -6.38 -14.52 -12.24
C ILE A 83 -5.25 -14.10 -13.16
N LYS A 84 -5.54 -13.20 -14.10
CA LYS A 84 -4.55 -12.68 -15.04
C LYS A 84 -3.91 -11.42 -14.47
N LEU A 85 -2.58 -11.36 -14.44
CA LEU A 85 -1.84 -10.12 -14.21
C LEU A 85 -1.36 -9.57 -15.56
N VAL A 86 -1.55 -8.26 -15.74
CA VAL A 86 -1.06 -7.49 -16.89
C VAL A 86 -0.19 -6.35 -16.37
N ALA A 87 1.00 -6.22 -16.94
CA ALA A 87 1.94 -5.16 -16.58
C ALA A 87 2.81 -4.78 -17.78
N ASN A 88 3.32 -3.56 -17.78
CA ASN A 88 4.32 -3.11 -18.73
C ASN A 88 5.62 -2.76 -18.00
N TYR A 89 6.65 -3.59 -18.21
CA TYR A 89 7.96 -3.43 -17.58
C TYR A 89 8.97 -2.69 -18.48
N THR A 90 8.49 -2.04 -19.53
CA THR A 90 9.32 -1.31 -20.49
C THR A 90 9.05 0.18 -20.42
N PHE A 91 9.90 0.98 -21.06
CA PHE A 91 9.66 2.43 -21.21
C PHE A 91 8.70 2.76 -22.36
N GLU A 92 8.32 1.78 -23.17
CA GLU A 92 7.48 1.97 -24.35
C GLU A 92 6.02 1.68 -24.02
N GLU A 93 5.11 2.49 -24.58
CA GLU A 93 3.68 2.21 -24.50
C GLU A 93 3.32 0.92 -25.27
N ASN A 94 2.20 0.29 -24.91
CA ASN A 94 1.63 -0.88 -25.58
C ASN A 94 2.53 -2.14 -25.61
N HIS A 95 3.47 -2.26 -24.68
CA HIS A 95 4.30 -3.45 -24.45
C HIS A 95 3.85 -4.22 -23.20
N ASP A 96 2.54 -4.30 -23.01
CA ASP A 96 1.93 -5.04 -21.91
C ASP A 96 2.26 -6.53 -22.04
N CYS A 97 2.85 -7.13 -21.01
CA CYS A 97 2.97 -8.57 -20.87
C CYS A 97 1.86 -9.09 -19.95
N SER A 98 1.52 -10.37 -20.11
CA SER A 98 0.51 -11.00 -19.28
C SER A 98 0.89 -12.40 -18.86
N PHE A 99 0.54 -12.74 -17.64
CA PHE A 99 0.85 -14.01 -17.01
C PHE A 99 -0.27 -14.42 -16.05
N ALA A 100 -0.45 -15.73 -15.90
CA ALA A 100 -1.34 -16.30 -14.90
C ALA A 100 -0.73 -16.12 -13.49
N THR A 101 -1.57 -15.78 -12.53
CA THR A 101 -1.27 -15.68 -11.11
C THR A 101 -2.49 -16.18 -10.31
N SER A 102 -2.48 -16.04 -8.98
CA SER A 102 -3.63 -16.39 -8.13
C SER A 102 -4.07 -15.21 -7.27
N ILE A 103 -5.33 -15.24 -6.82
CA ILE A 103 -5.92 -14.19 -5.97
C ILE A 103 -5.05 -13.96 -4.72
N TYR A 104 -4.67 -15.01 -4.00
CA TYR A 104 -3.86 -14.84 -2.79
C TYR A 104 -2.40 -14.48 -3.08
N ARG A 105 -1.86 -14.86 -4.25
CA ARG A 105 -0.55 -14.39 -4.67
C ARG A 105 -0.51 -12.88 -4.85
N GLU A 106 -1.56 -12.32 -5.46
CA GLU A 106 -1.70 -10.88 -5.69
C GLU A 106 -2.05 -10.10 -4.42
N LEU A 107 -2.87 -10.69 -3.53
CA LEU A 107 -3.11 -10.12 -2.21
C LEU A 107 -1.81 -10.05 -1.38
N ALA A 108 -0.98 -11.10 -1.43
CA ALA A 108 0.32 -11.11 -0.79
C ALA A 108 1.26 -10.06 -1.41
N TYR A 109 1.19 -9.83 -2.72
CA TYR A 109 1.92 -8.74 -3.38
C TYR A 109 1.49 -7.36 -2.84
N CYS A 110 0.18 -7.12 -2.71
CA CYS A 110 -0.33 -5.88 -2.11
C CYS A 110 0.16 -5.68 -0.67
N LEU A 111 0.21 -6.76 0.14
CA LEU A 111 0.72 -6.72 1.51
C LEU A 111 2.21 -6.34 1.55
N GLU A 112 3.06 -7.03 0.78
CA GLU A 112 4.51 -6.75 0.76
C GLU A 112 4.79 -5.34 0.22
N HIS A 113 4.07 -4.90 -0.81
CA HIS A 113 4.16 -3.53 -1.34
C HIS A 113 3.74 -2.49 -0.29
N SER A 114 2.72 -2.81 0.51
CA SER A 114 2.28 -1.96 1.61
C SER A 114 3.33 -1.85 2.71
N ILE A 115 3.94 -2.96 3.12
CA ILE A 115 5.01 -2.97 4.12
C ILE A 115 6.19 -2.12 3.63
N HIS A 116 6.57 -2.24 2.35
CA HIS A 116 7.61 -1.42 1.74
C HIS A 116 7.29 0.08 1.84
N HIS A 117 6.09 0.50 1.46
CA HIS A 117 5.70 1.91 1.54
C HIS A 117 5.48 2.41 2.96
N GLN A 118 5.04 1.55 3.89
CA GLN A 118 4.98 1.88 5.31
C GLN A 118 6.37 2.14 5.88
N ALA A 119 7.41 1.41 5.45
CA ALA A 119 8.79 1.69 5.83
C ALA A 119 9.25 3.08 5.35
N LEU A 120 8.90 3.46 4.11
CA LEU A 120 9.17 4.81 3.59
C LEU A 120 8.40 5.88 4.38
N ILE A 121 7.12 5.66 4.64
CA ILE A 121 6.31 6.57 5.46
C ILE A 121 6.94 6.78 6.84
N LYS A 122 7.47 5.72 7.47
CA LYS A 122 8.17 5.83 8.75
C LYS A 122 9.40 6.72 8.68
N VAL A 123 10.18 6.64 7.60
CA VAL A 123 11.30 7.56 7.36
C VAL A 123 10.82 9.01 7.29
N GLY A 124 9.72 9.27 6.56
CA GLY A 124 9.12 10.60 6.50
C GLY A 124 8.60 11.11 7.84
N LEU A 125 7.98 10.23 8.64
CA LEU A 125 7.54 10.56 10.00
C LEU A 125 8.73 10.91 10.92
N ILE A 126 9.88 10.25 10.76
CA ILE A 126 11.09 10.58 11.50
C ILE A 126 11.60 11.98 11.12
N GLU A 127 11.65 12.33 9.83
CA GLU A 127 12.02 13.68 9.36
C GLU A 127 11.14 14.77 9.98
N LEU A 128 9.84 14.49 10.13
CA LEU A 128 8.89 15.39 10.75
C LEU A 128 8.89 15.38 12.28
N SER A 129 9.76 14.58 12.93
CA SER A 129 9.74 14.37 14.39
C SER A 129 8.41 13.82 14.91
N LEU A 130 7.76 12.94 14.14
CA LEU A 130 6.46 12.32 14.40
C LEU A 130 6.53 10.78 14.43
N ALA A 131 7.69 10.20 14.75
CA ALA A 131 7.86 8.74 14.79
C ALA A 131 6.86 8.06 15.75
N ASP A 132 6.48 8.72 16.84
CA ASP A 132 5.52 8.21 17.83
C ASP A 132 4.06 8.18 17.33
N ALA A 133 3.78 8.70 16.13
CA ALA A 133 2.46 8.63 15.50
C ALA A 133 2.09 7.22 14.99
N VAL A 134 3.06 6.30 15.00
CA VAL A 134 2.95 4.90 14.61
C VAL A 134 3.64 3.99 15.64
N SER A 135 3.36 2.69 15.62
CA SER A 135 4.08 1.74 16.47
C SER A 135 5.54 1.60 16.04
N ALA A 136 6.39 1.15 16.98
CA ALA A 136 7.80 0.89 16.71
C ALA A 136 8.02 -0.14 15.58
N ASP A 137 7.05 -1.03 15.36
CA ASP A 137 7.10 -2.10 14.35
C ASP A 137 6.48 -1.70 13.00
N PHE A 138 5.96 -0.48 12.87
CA PHE A 138 5.36 0.00 11.63
C PHE A 138 6.38 -0.07 10.47
N GLY A 139 5.94 -0.59 9.31
CA GLY A 139 6.79 -0.82 8.15
C GLY A 139 7.72 -2.03 8.25
N TYR A 140 7.59 -2.89 9.26
CA TYR A 140 8.34 -4.15 9.34
C TYR A 140 7.48 -5.34 8.93
N ALA A 141 8.08 -6.25 8.17
CA ALA A 141 7.46 -7.52 7.84
C ALA A 141 7.27 -8.38 9.11
N PRO A 142 6.20 -9.19 9.21
CA PRO A 142 5.96 -10.05 10.37
C PRO A 142 7.13 -10.99 10.71
N ALA A 143 7.85 -11.49 9.70
CA ALA A 143 9.03 -12.33 9.91
C ALA A 143 10.16 -11.57 10.64
N THR A 144 10.38 -10.31 10.29
CA THR A 144 11.37 -9.43 10.94
C THR A 144 11.00 -9.18 12.40
N ILE A 145 9.71 -8.91 12.69
CA ILE A 145 9.24 -8.70 14.06
C ILE A 145 9.45 -9.97 14.91
N ARG A 146 9.13 -11.15 14.37
CA ARG A 146 9.38 -12.43 15.06
C ARG A 146 10.86 -12.64 15.35
N TYR A 147 11.75 -12.33 14.40
CA TYR A 147 13.19 -12.44 14.58
C TYR A 147 13.69 -11.53 15.71
N LEU A 148 13.33 -10.24 15.70
CA LEU A 148 13.72 -9.27 16.74
C LEU A 148 13.18 -9.65 18.12
N SER A 149 11.93 -10.11 18.20
CA SER A 149 11.30 -10.54 19.45
C SER A 149 12.01 -11.75 20.09
N ASN A 150 12.55 -12.66 19.27
CA ASN A 150 13.28 -13.82 19.75
C ASN A 150 14.74 -13.48 20.12
N ALA A 151 15.33 -12.46 19.50
CA ALA A 151 16.66 -11.97 19.84
C ALA A 151 16.71 -11.26 21.20
N ILE A 152 15.62 -10.60 21.61
CA ILE A 152 15.51 -9.90 22.91
C ILE A 152 15.31 -10.88 24.09
N LYS A 153 14.87 -12.13 23.82
CA LYS A 153 14.62 -13.16 24.83
C LYS A 153 15.84 -14.04 25.15
N GLN A 154 16.97 -13.84 24.47
CA GLN A 154 18.24 -14.55 24.69
C GLN A 154 19.22 -13.66 25.45
#